data_AF-A0A0C2GL75-F1
#
_entry.id   AF-A0A0C2GL75-F1
#
_cell.length_a   1.000
_cell.length_b   1.000
_cell.length_c   1.000
_cell.angle_alpha   90.00
_cell.angle_beta   90.00
_cell.angle_gamma   90.00
#
_symmetry.space_group_name_H-M   'P 1'
#
loop_
_entity.id
_entity.type
_entity.pdbx_description
1 polymer ?
#
loop_
_entity_poly.entity_id
_entity_poly.type
_entity_poly.pdbx_seq_one_letter_code
_entity_poly.pdbx_strand_id
1 'polypeptide(L)'
;MISTVLEKRIARCNSREPIFNSSSHVLQLQVAGRSVTVPVPTSVENFDPTSNQPAPDSAPPRLVWAYGYRGKDVRNNVHYLPTGELLYFCGSIVVLHNVEEHTQRHYTGHTCDIRSVCVHPNRVLVASGQSSRHQRERHPDLELRDPYVSALDLEEDLEHSLTEAHVRIWDSVTLATLKILSGSKAMFEKAVSCLAFSVTDGGNMLACVDDSYQHTLSVWKWANEAKVAEAK
;
A
#
# COMPACT_ATOMS: atom_id res chain seq x y z
N MET A 1 1.46 -2.57 15.01
CA MET A 1 0.82 -3.53 14.08
C MET A 1 1.75 -4.00 12.96
N ILE A 2 2.75 -3.21 12.54
CA ILE A 2 3.81 -3.63 11.58
C ILE A 2 4.83 -4.60 12.22
N SER A 3 5.09 -4.46 13.53
CA SER A 3 6.06 -5.28 14.30
C SER A 3 5.79 -6.78 14.20
N THR A 4 4.52 -7.19 14.28
CA THR A 4 4.12 -8.60 14.34
C THR A 4 4.24 -9.32 12.98
N VAL A 5 4.26 -8.57 11.88
CA VAL A 5 4.37 -9.11 10.51
C VAL A 5 5.83 -9.48 10.19
N LEU A 6 6.80 -8.74 10.74
CA LEU A 6 8.23 -9.00 10.50
C LEU A 6 8.73 -10.24 11.27
N GLU A 7 8.26 -10.42 12.50
CA GLU A 7 8.70 -11.51 13.40
C GLU A 7 8.39 -12.91 12.84
N LYS A 8 7.34 -13.06 12.03
CA LYS A 8 6.87 -14.38 11.59
C LYS A 8 7.26 -14.79 10.18
N ARG A 9 7.66 -13.87 9.30
CA ARG A 9 8.32 -14.23 8.02
C ARG A 9 9.63 -15.01 8.23
N ILE A 10 10.23 -14.89 9.41
CA ILE A 10 11.41 -15.65 9.86
C ILE A 10 11.11 -17.16 9.99
N ALA A 11 9.86 -17.57 10.21
CA ALA A 11 9.47 -18.98 10.38
C ALA A 11 9.42 -19.80 9.08
N ARG A 12 9.43 -19.14 7.91
CA ARG A 12 9.46 -19.83 6.59
C ARG A 12 10.86 -20.32 6.20
N CYS A 13 11.88 -19.83 6.89
CA CYS A 13 13.25 -20.29 6.81
C CYS A 13 13.50 -21.20 8.01
N ASN A 14 14.24 -22.31 7.85
CA ASN A 14 14.86 -22.99 9.00
C ASN A 14 15.80 -21.99 9.69
N SER A 15 15.25 -21.15 10.55
CA SER A 15 15.94 -20.04 11.21
C SER A 15 16.57 -20.59 12.47
N ARG A 16 17.74 -21.23 12.30
CA ARG A 16 18.64 -21.34 13.45
C ARG A 16 18.94 -19.92 13.94
N GLU A 17 18.86 -19.75 15.25
CA GLU A 17 19.19 -18.48 15.89
C GLU A 17 20.60 -18.03 15.50
N PRO A 18 20.83 -16.70 15.42
CA PRO A 18 22.15 -16.18 15.15
C PRO A 18 23.12 -16.59 16.27
N ILE A 19 24.32 -17.06 15.90
CA ILE A 19 25.33 -17.52 16.86
C ILE A 19 26.55 -16.60 16.78
N PHE A 20 26.88 -15.95 17.89
CA PHE A 20 28.13 -15.19 18.02
C PHE A 20 29.20 -16.07 18.67
N ASN A 21 30.35 -16.22 18.00
CA ASN A 21 31.52 -16.89 18.53
C ASN A 21 32.59 -15.84 18.88
N SER A 22 32.79 -15.62 20.18
CA SER A 22 33.77 -14.65 20.69
C SER A 22 35.22 -15.07 20.41
N SER A 23 35.52 -16.37 20.38
CA SER A 23 36.89 -16.86 20.14
C SER A 23 37.38 -16.64 18.71
N SER A 24 36.46 -16.70 17.74
CA SER A 24 36.76 -16.45 16.33
C SER A 24 36.30 -15.07 15.85
N HIS A 25 35.69 -14.26 16.71
CA HIS A 25 35.10 -12.96 16.40
C HIS A 25 34.17 -12.99 15.17
N VAL A 26 33.26 -13.96 15.16
CA VAL A 26 32.38 -14.25 14.02
C VAL A 26 30.94 -14.35 14.49
N LEU A 27 30.05 -13.68 13.75
CA LEU A 27 28.60 -13.83 13.87
C LEU A 27 28.09 -14.69 12.71
N GLN A 28 27.47 -15.81 13.04
CA GLN A 28 26.86 -16.73 12.08
C GLN A 28 25.35 -16.46 12.01
N LEU A 29 24.90 -16.05 10.83
CA LEU A 29 23.51 -15.76 10.51
C LEU A 29 22.94 -16.84 9.58
N GLN A 30 21.61 -17.02 9.59
CA GLN A 30 20.91 -17.79 8.58
C GLN A 30 20.05 -16.85 7.73
N VAL A 31 20.35 -16.77 6.43
CA VAL A 31 19.63 -15.92 5.49
C VAL A 31 19.12 -16.81 4.35
N ALA A 32 17.79 -16.91 4.22
CA ALA A 32 17.13 -17.74 3.20
C ALA A 32 17.66 -19.19 3.11
N GLY A 33 17.89 -19.82 4.26
CA GLY A 33 18.34 -21.21 4.40
C GLY A 33 19.85 -21.41 4.18
N ARG A 34 20.61 -20.34 3.99
CA ARG A 34 22.07 -20.37 3.84
C ARG A 34 22.74 -19.70 5.02
N SER A 35 23.83 -20.32 5.47
CA SER A 35 24.64 -19.74 6.55
C SER A 35 25.54 -18.64 6.00
N VAL A 36 25.46 -17.46 6.62
CA VAL A 36 26.28 -16.29 6.31
C VAL A 36 27.14 -15.96 7.51
N THR A 37 28.44 -15.80 7.29
CA THR A 37 29.43 -15.48 8.32
C THR A 37 29.79 -14.00 8.22
N VAL A 38 29.58 -13.27 9.32
CA VAL A 38 29.88 -11.83 9.42
C VAL A 38 31.03 -11.62 10.41
N PRO A 39 32.15 -11.00 10.01
CA PRO A 39 33.23 -10.69 10.94
C PRO A 39 32.79 -9.59 11.92
N VAL A 40 33.10 -9.77 13.19
CA VAL A 40 32.78 -8.81 14.27
C VAL A 40 34.09 -8.16 14.73
N PRO A 41 34.12 -6.83 14.99
CA PRO A 41 35.31 -6.17 15.52
C PRO A 41 35.81 -6.84 16.82
N THR A 42 37.13 -6.96 16.96
CA THR A 42 37.75 -7.63 18.12
C THR A 42 37.49 -6.91 19.45
N SER A 43 37.08 -5.64 19.41
CA SER A 43 36.67 -4.86 20.59
C SER A 43 35.35 -5.32 21.20
N VAL A 44 34.58 -6.18 20.52
CA VAL A 44 33.30 -6.72 21.00
C VAL A 44 33.54 -8.11 21.56
N GLU A 45 33.56 -8.21 22.90
CA GLU A 45 33.78 -9.49 23.60
C GLU A 45 32.49 -10.22 23.91
N ASN A 46 31.46 -9.48 24.33
CA ASN A 46 30.14 -9.99 24.68
C ASN A 46 29.10 -9.34 23.77
N PHE A 47 28.45 -10.14 22.93
CA PHE A 47 27.38 -9.70 22.06
C PHE A 47 26.30 -10.77 22.06
N ASP A 48 25.12 -10.41 22.58
CA ASP A 48 23.93 -11.24 22.45
C ASP A 48 23.18 -10.83 21.18
N PRO A 49 23.24 -11.64 20.10
CA PRO A 49 22.58 -11.32 18.84
C PRO A 49 21.06 -11.42 18.90
N THR A 50 20.50 -11.97 19.99
CA THR A 50 19.06 -12.09 20.21
C THR A 50 18.49 -10.97 21.07
N SER A 51 19.37 -10.15 21.67
CA SER A 51 18.95 -9.04 22.52
C SER A 51 18.17 -7.98 21.72
N ASN A 52 17.00 -7.61 22.23
CA ASN A 52 16.22 -6.52 21.65
C ASN A 52 16.98 -5.20 21.82
N GLN A 53 17.23 -4.52 20.70
CA GLN A 53 17.79 -3.18 20.72
C GLN A 53 16.66 -2.15 20.83
N PRO A 54 16.86 -1.06 21.61
CA PRO A 54 15.89 0.03 21.64
C PRO A 54 15.78 0.68 20.25
N ALA A 55 14.63 1.30 19.99
CA ALA A 55 14.49 2.14 18.81
C ALA A 55 15.55 3.26 18.85
N PRO A 56 16.10 3.67 17.68
CA PRO A 56 17.02 4.79 17.65
C PRO A 56 16.42 6.05 18.27
N ASP A 57 17.22 6.81 19.03
CA ASP A 57 16.79 8.09 19.61
C ASP A 57 16.54 9.17 18.54
N SER A 58 17.03 8.97 17.33
CA SER A 58 16.81 9.86 16.19
C SER A 58 15.37 9.76 15.67
N ALA A 59 14.83 10.91 15.26
CA ALA A 59 13.53 10.95 14.59
C ALA A 59 13.48 10.00 13.37
N PRO A 60 12.34 9.35 13.11
CA PRO A 60 12.20 8.44 11.97
C PRO A 60 12.44 9.18 10.64
N PRO A 61 12.99 8.50 9.62
CA PRO A 61 13.20 9.11 8.32
C PRO A 61 11.87 9.57 7.72
N ARG A 62 11.90 10.75 7.08
CA ARG A 62 10.74 11.33 6.39
C ARG A 62 11.03 11.43 4.90
N LEU A 63 10.04 11.09 4.08
CA LEU A 63 10.10 11.30 2.64
C LEU A 63 10.16 12.81 2.33
N VAL A 64 11.18 13.23 1.61
CA VAL A 64 11.37 14.63 1.18
C VAL A 64 11.13 14.79 -0.32
N TRP A 65 11.51 13.78 -1.11
CA TRP A 65 11.39 13.84 -2.56
C TRP A 65 11.15 12.45 -3.15
N ALA A 66 10.26 12.38 -4.13
CA ALA A 66 10.06 11.22 -4.99
C ALA A 66 10.51 11.56 -6.42
N TYR A 67 11.45 10.78 -6.94
CA TYR A 67 11.94 10.92 -8.31
C TYR A 67 11.18 9.99 -9.24
N GLY A 68 10.77 10.54 -10.40
CA GLY A 68 10.09 9.79 -11.44
C GLY A 68 8.59 10.08 -11.53
N TYR A 69 8.04 9.76 -12.68
CA TYR A 69 6.63 9.88 -13.02
C TYR A 69 6.21 8.64 -13.79
N ARG A 70 5.08 8.03 -13.40
CA ARG A 70 4.55 6.85 -14.10
C ARG A 70 3.77 7.30 -15.34
N GLY A 71 4.47 7.52 -16.45
CA GLY A 71 3.86 7.93 -17.73
C GLY A 71 3.83 6.86 -18.82
N LYS A 72 4.46 5.70 -18.59
CA LYS A 72 4.66 4.67 -19.63
C LYS A 72 3.43 3.80 -19.86
N ASP A 73 2.75 3.39 -18.80
CA ASP A 73 1.73 2.34 -18.81
C ASP A 73 0.38 2.77 -18.22
N VAL A 74 0.25 4.03 -17.81
CA VAL A 74 -0.98 4.62 -17.28
C VAL A 74 -1.25 5.97 -17.97
N ARG A 75 -2.49 6.46 -17.85
CA ARG A 75 -2.95 7.70 -18.50
C ARG A 75 -3.80 8.51 -17.51
N ASN A 76 -4.13 9.75 -17.88
CA ASN A 76 -5.04 10.62 -17.12
C ASN A 76 -4.65 10.77 -15.64
N ASN A 77 -3.36 10.93 -15.37
CA ASN A 77 -2.80 10.88 -14.03
C ASN A 77 -1.88 12.06 -13.68
N VAL A 78 -2.07 13.19 -14.36
CA VAL A 78 -1.45 14.48 -14.01
C VAL A 78 -2.54 15.53 -13.95
N HIS A 79 -2.64 16.22 -12.83
CA HIS A 79 -3.63 17.28 -12.61
C HIS A 79 -2.96 18.51 -11.99
N TYR A 80 -3.41 19.71 -12.35
CA TYR A 80 -3.01 20.94 -11.70
C TYR A 80 -4.07 21.35 -10.68
N LEU A 81 -3.66 21.55 -9.43
CA LEU A 81 -4.55 21.91 -8.32
C LEU A 81 -4.63 23.44 -8.15
N PRO A 82 -5.73 23.98 -7.58
CA PRO A 82 -5.84 25.42 -7.29
C PRO A 82 -4.79 25.93 -6.31
N THR A 83 -4.14 25.04 -5.55
CA THR A 83 -3.02 25.35 -4.67
C THR A 83 -1.73 25.69 -5.41
N GLY A 84 -1.67 25.51 -6.73
CA GLY A 84 -0.45 25.68 -7.54
C GLY A 84 0.39 24.41 -7.68
N GLU A 85 -0.11 23.28 -7.14
CA GLU A 85 0.62 22.01 -7.14
C GLU A 85 0.23 21.12 -8.32
N LEU A 86 1.23 20.45 -8.90
CA LEU A 86 1.05 19.33 -9.81
C LEU A 86 0.81 18.05 -9.00
N LEU A 87 -0.33 17.42 -9.24
CA LEU A 87 -0.69 16.13 -8.68
C LEU A 87 -0.42 15.02 -9.71
N TYR A 88 0.43 14.06 -9.35
CA TYR A 88 0.68 12.83 -10.10
C TYR A 88 1.09 11.70 -9.15
N PHE A 89 1.40 10.51 -9.66
CA PHE A 89 1.86 9.41 -8.79
C PHE A 89 3.06 8.64 -9.37
N CYS A 90 3.80 8.00 -8.47
CA CYS A 90 4.88 7.08 -8.77
C CYS A 90 4.86 5.93 -7.73
N GLY A 91 4.81 4.68 -8.21
CA GLY A 91 4.63 3.52 -7.33
C GLY A 91 3.33 3.61 -6.52
N SER A 92 3.45 3.56 -5.19
CA SER A 92 2.33 3.63 -4.23
C SER A 92 2.11 5.02 -3.62
N ILE A 93 2.69 6.08 -4.20
CA ILE A 93 2.70 7.42 -3.62
C ILE A 93 2.08 8.41 -4.61
N VAL A 94 1.14 9.24 -4.15
CA VAL A 94 0.72 10.43 -4.88
C VAL A 94 1.60 11.60 -4.46
N VAL A 95 2.17 12.28 -5.44
CA VAL A 95 3.04 13.45 -5.29
C VAL A 95 2.23 14.70 -5.61
N LEU A 96 2.27 15.67 -4.70
CA LEU A 96 1.82 17.04 -4.91
C LEU A 96 3.07 17.90 -4.99
N HIS A 97 3.43 18.35 -6.18
CA HIS A 97 4.68 19.05 -6.46
C HIS A 97 4.40 20.53 -6.77
N ASN A 98 4.87 21.41 -5.90
CA ASN A 98 4.94 22.84 -6.21
C ASN A 98 6.25 23.10 -6.98
N VAL A 99 6.12 23.40 -8.27
CA VAL A 99 7.28 23.61 -9.16
C VAL A 99 7.99 24.94 -8.85
N GLU A 100 7.24 25.96 -8.47
CA GLU A 100 7.78 27.30 -8.18
C GLU A 100 8.60 27.31 -6.89
N GLU A 101 8.09 26.64 -5.85
CA GLU A 101 8.77 26.54 -4.56
C GLU A 101 9.78 25.38 -4.49
N HIS A 102 9.82 24.52 -5.51
CA HIS A 102 10.60 23.28 -5.50
C HIS A 102 10.35 22.42 -4.26
N THR A 103 9.08 22.24 -3.90
CA THR A 103 8.67 21.43 -2.75
C THR A 103 7.73 20.30 -3.16
N GLN A 104 7.74 19.21 -2.39
CA GLN A 104 6.80 18.11 -2.56
C GLN A 104 6.08 17.80 -1.25
N ARG A 105 4.80 17.47 -1.38
CA ARG A 105 4.01 16.77 -0.37
C ARG A 105 3.61 15.41 -0.92
N HIS A 106 3.42 14.44 -0.03
CA HIS A 106 3.22 13.05 -0.42
C HIS A 106 2.01 12.46 0.30
N TYR A 107 1.05 11.96 -0.47
CA TYR A 107 0.00 11.11 0.05
C TYR A 107 0.44 9.65 -0.06
N THR A 108 0.70 9.02 1.09
CA THR A 108 1.30 7.68 1.21
C THR A 108 0.30 6.64 1.76
N GLY A 109 -1.00 6.84 1.52
CA GLY A 109 -2.04 5.94 2.03
C GLY A 109 -2.08 4.57 1.35
N HIS A 110 -1.57 4.45 0.13
CA HIS A 110 -1.63 3.22 -0.65
C HIS A 110 -0.52 2.23 -0.27
N THR A 111 -0.86 0.94 -0.26
CA THR A 111 0.03 -0.18 0.07
C THR A 111 0.59 -0.87 -1.17
N CYS A 112 -0.02 -0.60 -2.33
CA CYS A 112 0.33 -1.16 -3.63
C CYS A 112 0.39 -0.07 -4.69
N ASP A 113 0.78 -0.47 -5.90
CA ASP A 113 0.89 0.41 -7.05
C ASP A 113 -0.42 1.17 -7.32
N ILE A 114 -0.32 2.49 -7.41
CA ILE A 114 -1.42 3.34 -7.84
C ILE A 114 -1.55 3.19 -9.36
N ARG A 115 -2.79 3.05 -9.81
CA ARG A 115 -3.16 2.85 -11.22
C ARG A 115 -3.99 4.00 -11.78
N SER A 116 -4.81 4.62 -10.93
CA SER A 116 -5.70 5.70 -11.33
C SER A 116 -5.77 6.79 -10.28
N VAL A 117 -6.03 8.01 -10.73
CA VAL A 117 -6.31 9.16 -9.88
C VAL A 117 -7.29 10.08 -10.59
N CYS A 118 -8.17 10.75 -9.85
CA CYS A 118 -9.01 11.81 -10.39
C CYS A 118 -9.28 12.88 -9.33
N VAL A 119 -9.49 14.11 -9.77
CA VAL A 119 -9.77 15.26 -8.92
C VAL A 119 -11.27 15.53 -8.92
N HIS A 120 -11.84 15.72 -7.75
CA HIS A 120 -13.24 16.05 -7.55
C HIS A 120 -13.57 17.45 -8.13
N PRO A 121 -14.81 17.73 -8.58
CA PRO A 121 -15.19 19.04 -9.12
C PRO A 121 -14.92 20.25 -8.20
N ASN A 122 -14.97 20.06 -6.89
CA ASN A 122 -14.59 21.08 -5.89
C ASN A 122 -13.08 21.40 -5.86
N ARG A 123 -12.26 20.65 -6.61
CA ARG A 123 -10.81 20.80 -6.76
C ARG A 123 -9.98 20.60 -5.48
N VAL A 124 -10.60 20.16 -4.39
CA VAL A 124 -9.94 19.89 -3.10
C VAL A 124 -9.82 18.40 -2.85
N LEU A 125 -10.86 17.64 -3.18
CA LEU A 125 -10.85 16.19 -2.96
C LEU A 125 -10.22 15.46 -4.14
N VAL A 126 -9.58 14.34 -3.83
CA VAL A 126 -8.92 13.46 -4.80
C VAL A 126 -9.36 12.03 -4.51
N ALA A 127 -9.60 11.27 -5.56
CA ALA A 127 -9.75 9.83 -5.48
C ALA A 127 -8.57 9.15 -6.17
N SER A 128 -7.96 8.15 -5.53
CA SER A 128 -6.86 7.36 -6.10
C SER A 128 -7.10 5.86 -5.90
N GLY A 129 -6.83 5.07 -6.93
CA GLY A 129 -7.09 3.64 -6.98
C GLY A 129 -5.79 2.83 -7.09
N GLN A 130 -5.68 1.77 -6.29
CA GLN A 130 -4.51 0.87 -6.31
C GLN A 130 -4.79 -0.50 -6.93
N SER A 131 -3.71 -1.21 -7.25
CA SER A 131 -3.72 -2.63 -7.57
C SER A 131 -3.82 -3.52 -6.34
N SER A 132 -4.19 -4.78 -6.56
CA SER A 132 -3.99 -5.87 -5.62
C SER A 132 -2.60 -6.49 -5.82
N ARG A 133 -1.95 -6.97 -4.75
CA ARG A 133 -0.73 -7.82 -4.88
C ARG A 133 -1.05 -9.29 -5.11
N HIS A 134 -2.23 -9.74 -4.69
CA HIS A 134 -2.64 -11.13 -4.76
C HIS A 134 -3.92 -11.27 -5.58
N GLN A 135 -3.92 -12.21 -6.51
CA GLN A 135 -5.11 -12.57 -7.27
C GLN A 135 -5.85 -13.66 -6.50
N ARG A 136 -6.98 -13.33 -5.88
CA ARG A 136 -7.92 -14.35 -5.40
C ARG A 136 -8.58 -14.98 -6.63
N GLU A 137 -8.49 -16.30 -6.77
CA GLU A 137 -9.50 -17.02 -7.55
C GLU A 137 -10.83 -16.87 -6.81
N ARG A 138 -11.87 -16.37 -7.48
CA ARG A 138 -13.20 -16.29 -6.89
C ARG A 138 -13.68 -17.71 -6.61
N HIS A 139 -13.92 -18.05 -5.34
CA HIS A 139 -14.85 -19.13 -5.01
C HIS A 139 -16.27 -18.54 -5.05
N PRO A 140 -17.13 -18.93 -6.00
CA PRO A 140 -18.44 -18.28 -6.22
C PRO A 140 -19.42 -18.45 -5.06
N ASP A 141 -19.23 -19.49 -4.26
CA ASP A 141 -20.06 -19.80 -3.11
C ASP A 141 -19.17 -19.78 -1.88
N LEU A 142 -19.49 -18.89 -0.93
CA LEU A 142 -19.41 -19.05 0.52
C LEU A 142 -19.37 -17.67 1.20
N GLU A 143 -20.52 -17.22 1.70
CA GLU A 143 -20.56 -16.24 2.81
C GLU A 143 -20.01 -16.84 4.12
N LEU A 144 -19.65 -18.13 4.13
CA LEU A 144 -19.00 -18.83 5.23
C LEU A 144 -17.53 -19.10 4.86
N ARG A 145 -16.63 -18.19 5.24
CA ARG A 145 -15.18 -18.44 5.19
C ARG A 145 -14.91 -19.72 5.99
N ASP A 146 -14.19 -20.69 5.42
CA ASP A 146 -13.75 -21.86 6.19
C ASP A 146 -12.98 -21.37 7.44
N PRO A 147 -13.19 -22.01 8.61
CA PRO A 147 -12.48 -21.62 9.82
C PRO A 147 -10.96 -21.75 9.58
N TYR A 148 -10.20 -20.77 10.05
CA TYR A 148 -8.74 -20.79 9.93
C TYR A 148 -8.19 -22.06 10.58
N VAL A 149 -7.53 -22.90 9.79
CA VAL A 149 -6.98 -24.18 10.24
C VAL A 149 -5.56 -23.98 10.80
N SER A 150 -4.90 -22.86 10.48
CA SER A 150 -3.60 -22.48 11.02
C SER A 150 -3.42 -20.96 11.16
N ALA A 151 -2.40 -20.55 11.94
CA ALA A 151 -1.99 -19.15 12.03
C ALA A 151 -1.46 -18.59 10.71
N LEU A 152 -0.89 -19.46 9.85
CA LEU A 152 -0.42 -19.09 8.52
C LEU A 152 -1.57 -18.68 7.62
N ASP A 153 -2.68 -19.44 7.64
CA ASP A 153 -3.87 -19.13 6.84
C ASP A 153 -4.47 -17.76 7.25
N LEU A 154 -4.47 -17.46 8.55
CA LEU A 154 -4.90 -16.16 9.07
C LEU A 154 -3.97 -15.03 8.60
N GLU A 155 -2.66 -15.24 8.61
CA GLU A 155 -1.66 -14.26 8.20
C GLU A 155 -1.74 -13.96 6.70
N GLU A 156 -1.89 -14.99 5.87
CA GLU A 156 -2.09 -14.82 4.42
C GLU A 156 -3.38 -14.03 4.15
N ASP A 157 -4.47 -14.35 4.85
CA ASP A 157 -5.72 -13.63 4.69
C ASP A 157 -5.65 -12.16 5.17
N LEU A 158 -4.88 -11.88 6.22
CA LEU A 158 -4.60 -10.52 6.67
C LEU A 158 -3.71 -9.75 5.68
N GLU A 159 -2.63 -10.36 5.18
CA GLU A 159 -1.76 -9.77 4.15
C GLU A 159 -2.56 -9.47 2.87
N HIS A 160 -3.44 -10.38 2.46
CA HIS A 160 -4.34 -10.18 1.33
C HIS A 160 -5.29 -9.01 1.55
N SER A 161 -5.93 -8.92 2.71
CA SER A 161 -6.83 -7.81 3.04
C SER A 161 -6.09 -6.46 3.06
N LEU A 162 -4.83 -6.42 3.47
CA LEU A 162 -4.01 -5.21 3.47
C LEU A 162 -3.56 -4.75 2.07
N THR A 163 -3.57 -5.67 1.11
CA THR A 163 -3.03 -5.46 -0.23
C THR A 163 -4.08 -5.61 -1.32
N GLU A 164 -5.36 -5.64 -0.97
CA GLU A 164 -6.45 -5.68 -1.93
C GLU A 164 -6.55 -4.39 -2.76
N ALA A 165 -7.10 -4.51 -3.97
CA ALA A 165 -7.40 -3.36 -4.81
C ALA A 165 -8.50 -2.52 -4.14
N HIS A 166 -8.25 -1.22 -4.01
CA HIS A 166 -9.17 -0.30 -3.35
C HIS A 166 -9.02 1.11 -3.87
N VAL A 167 -10.03 1.93 -3.58
CA VAL A 167 -10.04 3.36 -3.87
C VAL A 167 -9.98 4.13 -2.57
N ARG A 168 -9.16 5.17 -2.51
CA ARG A 168 -9.12 6.13 -1.41
C ARG A 168 -9.62 7.47 -1.88
N ILE A 169 -10.52 8.08 -1.11
CA ILE A 169 -10.92 9.47 -1.28
C ILE A 169 -10.28 10.25 -0.14
N TRP A 170 -9.56 11.30 -0.47
CA TRP A 170 -8.74 12.07 0.46
C TRP A 170 -8.73 13.55 0.11
N ASP A 171 -8.35 14.35 1.09
CA ASP A 171 -8.29 15.81 1.01
C ASP A 171 -6.88 16.25 0.62
N SER A 172 -6.74 17.01 -0.48
CA SER A 172 -5.42 17.41 -0.99
C SER A 172 -4.69 18.46 -0.14
N VAL A 173 -5.39 19.15 0.75
CA VAL A 173 -4.80 20.17 1.62
C VAL A 173 -4.22 19.50 2.86
N THR A 174 -5.01 18.68 3.54
CA THR A 174 -4.64 18.01 4.80
C THR A 174 -3.96 16.65 4.60
N LEU A 175 -4.06 16.08 3.40
CA LEU A 175 -3.63 14.71 3.06
C LEU A 175 -4.35 13.62 3.88
N ALA A 176 -5.47 13.97 4.53
CA ALA A 176 -6.26 13.05 5.31
C ALA A 176 -7.09 12.14 4.40
N THR A 177 -7.09 10.83 4.68
CA THR A 177 -8.00 9.89 4.03
C THR A 177 -9.39 10.06 4.62
N LEU A 178 -10.37 10.36 3.78
CA LEU A 178 -11.76 10.54 4.18
C LEU A 178 -12.54 9.24 4.06
N LYS A 179 -12.31 8.50 2.97
CA LYS A 179 -13.02 7.25 2.65
C LYS A 179 -12.11 6.24 1.98
N ILE A 180 -12.40 4.97 2.21
CA ILE A 180 -11.75 3.85 1.55
C ILE A 180 -12.85 2.93 1.02
N LEU A 181 -12.95 2.77 -0.30
CA LEU A 181 -13.85 1.82 -0.94
C LEU A 181 -13.07 0.51 -1.14
N SER A 182 -13.35 -0.48 -0.28
CA SER A 182 -12.60 -1.75 -0.18
C SER A 182 -13.49 -2.91 0.25
N GLY A 183 -12.92 -4.11 0.36
CA GLY A 183 -13.54 -5.27 0.96
C GLY A 183 -14.75 -5.83 0.20
N SER A 184 -15.61 -6.55 0.92
CA SER A 184 -16.74 -7.31 0.35
C SER A 184 -17.80 -6.46 -0.35
N LYS A 185 -17.90 -5.17 -0.03
CA LYS A 185 -18.81 -4.25 -0.73
C LYS A 185 -18.27 -3.85 -2.10
N ALA A 186 -16.96 -3.62 -2.18
CA ALA A 186 -16.32 -3.14 -3.40
C ALA A 186 -15.97 -4.27 -4.36
N MET A 187 -15.21 -5.25 -3.86
CA MET A 187 -14.72 -6.40 -4.62
C MET A 187 -14.03 -6.02 -5.94
N PHE A 188 -13.23 -4.96 -5.94
CA PHE A 188 -12.40 -4.63 -7.09
C PHE A 188 -11.41 -5.76 -7.36
N GLU A 189 -11.33 -6.22 -8.61
CA GLU A 189 -10.38 -7.26 -8.99
C GLU A 189 -9.13 -6.69 -9.66
N LYS A 190 -7.98 -7.27 -9.33
CA LYS A 190 -6.64 -6.97 -9.87
C LYS A 190 -6.17 -5.53 -9.65
N ALA A 191 -6.90 -4.52 -10.11
CA ALA A 191 -6.62 -3.11 -9.86
C ALA A 191 -7.81 -2.22 -10.20
N VAL A 192 -7.81 -0.98 -9.71
CA VAL A 192 -8.73 0.06 -10.16
C VAL A 192 -8.03 0.93 -11.21
N SER A 193 -8.35 0.72 -12.48
CA SER A 193 -7.64 1.32 -13.62
C SER A 193 -8.18 2.67 -14.07
N CYS A 194 -9.47 2.96 -13.81
CA CYS A 194 -10.07 4.25 -14.13
C CYS A 194 -10.95 4.76 -12.99
N LEU A 195 -10.92 6.08 -12.77
CA LEU A 195 -11.75 6.79 -11.80
C LEU A 195 -12.30 8.07 -12.41
N ALA A 196 -13.55 8.39 -12.11
CA ALA A 196 -14.16 9.66 -12.48
C ALA A 196 -15.25 10.08 -11.49
N PHE A 197 -15.11 11.27 -10.92
CA PHE A 197 -16.23 11.89 -10.21
C PHE A 197 -17.30 12.35 -11.20
N SER A 198 -18.55 12.25 -10.80
CA SER A 198 -19.65 12.90 -11.52
C SER A 198 -19.46 14.42 -11.52
N VAL A 199 -19.94 15.09 -12.57
CA VAL A 199 -19.78 16.56 -12.70
C VAL A 199 -21.12 17.27 -12.51
N THR A 200 -22.20 16.69 -13.03
CA THR A 200 -23.53 17.33 -13.08
C THR A 200 -24.23 17.43 -11.73
N ASP A 201 -23.87 16.58 -10.76
CA ASP A 201 -24.42 16.58 -9.40
C ASP A 201 -23.42 17.08 -8.35
N GLY A 202 -22.37 17.78 -8.78
CA GLY A 202 -21.34 18.33 -7.90
C GLY A 202 -20.30 17.32 -7.41
N GLY A 203 -20.22 16.13 -8.01
CA GLY A 203 -19.25 15.10 -7.61
C GLY A 203 -19.75 14.14 -6.55
N ASN A 204 -21.07 14.04 -6.36
CA ASN A 204 -21.67 13.14 -5.36
C ASN A 204 -21.49 11.65 -5.69
N MET A 205 -21.15 11.33 -6.94
CA MET A 205 -20.88 9.97 -7.38
C MET A 205 -19.44 9.79 -7.86
N LEU A 206 -18.95 8.56 -7.73
CA LEU A 206 -17.66 8.13 -8.24
C LEU A 206 -17.86 6.88 -9.10
N ALA A 207 -17.43 6.95 -10.35
CA ALA A 207 -17.32 5.80 -11.23
C ALA A 207 -15.93 5.19 -11.12
N CYS A 208 -15.87 3.87 -11.04
CA CYS A 208 -14.65 3.07 -10.92
C CYS A 208 -14.69 1.95 -11.96
N VAL A 209 -13.60 1.74 -12.70
CA VAL A 209 -13.42 0.55 -13.56
C VAL A 209 -12.25 -0.25 -13.01
N ASP A 210 -12.45 -1.56 -12.88
CA ASP A 210 -11.40 -2.48 -12.45
C ASP A 210 -10.75 -3.26 -13.62
N ASP A 211 -9.65 -3.95 -13.30
CA ASP A 211 -8.90 -4.80 -14.24
C ASP A 211 -9.34 -6.27 -14.15
N SER A 212 -10.58 -6.54 -13.70
CA SER A 212 -11.20 -7.86 -13.87
C SER A 212 -11.20 -8.26 -15.36
N TYR A 213 -11.38 -9.54 -15.65
CA TYR A 213 -11.51 -9.99 -17.05
C TYR A 213 -12.71 -9.39 -17.77
N GLN A 214 -13.70 -8.88 -17.03
CA GLN A 214 -14.90 -8.24 -17.55
C GLN A 214 -14.80 -6.70 -17.52
N HIS A 215 -13.71 -6.13 -16.99
CA HIS A 215 -13.55 -4.68 -16.83
C HIS A 215 -14.76 -4.04 -16.13
N THR A 216 -15.10 -4.57 -14.96
CA THR A 216 -16.31 -4.21 -14.22
C THR A 216 -16.35 -2.71 -13.93
N LEU A 217 -17.38 -2.04 -14.43
CA LEU A 217 -17.71 -0.66 -14.10
C LEU A 217 -18.63 -0.66 -12.88
N SER A 218 -18.27 0.08 -11.83
CA SER A 218 -19.12 0.31 -10.67
C SER A 218 -19.29 1.80 -10.38
N VAL A 219 -20.48 2.19 -9.93
CA VAL A 219 -20.80 3.58 -9.59
C VAL A 219 -21.18 3.66 -8.13
N TRP A 220 -20.64 4.66 -7.43
CA TRP A 220 -20.68 4.76 -5.98
C TRP A 220 -21.16 6.13 -5.53
N LYS A 221 -22.07 6.16 -4.54
CA LYS A 221 -22.21 7.32 -3.65
C LYS A 221 -21.11 7.23 -2.61
N TRP A 222 -19.93 7.76 -2.95
CA TRP A 222 -18.69 7.54 -2.21
C TRP A 222 -18.75 8.05 -0.76
N ALA A 223 -19.50 9.12 -0.48
CA ALA A 223 -19.64 9.67 0.88
C ALA A 223 -20.29 8.67 1.85
N ASN A 224 -21.18 7.81 1.34
CA ASN A 224 -21.90 6.80 2.11
C ASN A 224 -21.38 5.38 1.86
N GLU A 225 -20.30 5.24 1.08
CA GLU A 225 -19.71 3.95 0.70
C GLU A 225 -20.74 2.98 0.08
N ALA A 226 -21.70 3.53 -0.67
CA ALA A 226 -22.81 2.78 -1.24
C ALA A 226 -22.65 2.60 -2.76
N LYS A 227 -22.55 1.34 -3.20
CA LYS A 227 -22.57 0.97 -4.63
C LYS A 227 -24.00 1.15 -5.17
N VAL A 228 -24.15 1.96 -6.21
CA VAL A 228 -25.43 2.31 -6.83
C VAL A 228 -25.72 1.43 -8.04
N ALA A 229 -24.68 1.12 -8.81
CA ALA A 229 -24.78 0.31 -10.02
C ALA A 229 -23.47 -0.44 -10.28
N GLU A 230 -23.58 -1.55 -11.00
CA GLU A 230 -22.47 -2.37 -11.49
C GLU A 230 -22.81 -2.89 -12.89
N ALA A 231 -21.84 -2.86 -13.80
CA ALA A 231 -21.92 -3.41 -15.14
C ALA A 231 -20.63 -4.17 -15.47
N LYS A 232 -20.76 -5.28 -16.19
CA LYS A 232 -19.71 -6.23 -16.56
C LYS A 232 -19.68 -6.40 -18.08
#